data_AF-A0AAU5ZZ80-F1
#
_entry.id   AF-A0AAU5ZZ80-F1
#
_cell.length_a   1.000
_cell.length_b   1.000
_cell.length_c   1.000
_cell.angle_alpha   90.00
_cell.angle_beta   90.00
_cell.angle_gamma   90.00
#
_symmetry.space_group_name_H-M   'P 1'
#
loop_
_entity.id
_entity.type
_entity.pdbx_description
1 polymer ?
#
loop_
_entity_poly.entity_id
_entity_poly.type
_entity_poly.pdbx_seq_one_letter_code
_entity_poly.pdbx_strand_id
1 'polypeptide(L)'
;MFERFTKDARAVVEGAVGHAERAGAGAVDEEHMLLALLDREGSRGSFALASLGAAGRRDSMERALAEARRRGGLSRAEAEALSGLGIDVSEIVSRVEEAHGVGALGPGKAGGGGRLSRRRPFAPGAKEVLTQSLRVALARHDRHIGDEHLLMALTARPGVPAEVLADHGVTYEALTRVLYGGGEAEAG
;
A
#
# COMPACT_ATOMS: atom_id res chain seq x y z
N MET A 1 1.92 21.04 0.25
CA MET A 1 1.37 19.75 0.75
C MET A 1 2.29 19.09 1.79
N PHE A 2 3.60 18.95 1.51
CA PHE A 2 4.56 18.32 2.43
C PHE A 2 4.88 19.08 3.72
N GLU A 3 4.48 20.34 3.86
CA GLU A 3 4.79 21.15 5.05
C GLU A 3 4.17 20.57 6.33
N ARG A 4 3.06 19.86 6.22
CA ARG A 4 2.42 19.15 7.35
C ARG A 4 2.96 17.74 7.57
N PHE A 5 3.75 17.19 6.63
CA PHE A 5 4.26 15.83 6.74
C PHE A 5 5.45 15.81 7.70
N THR A 6 5.49 14.82 8.58
CA THR A 6 6.68 14.56 9.39
C THR A 6 7.85 14.13 8.51
N LYS A 7 9.04 13.99 9.11
CA LYS A 7 10.20 13.43 8.42
C LYS A 7 9.92 12.00 7.93
N ASP A 8 9.29 11.16 8.75
CA ASP A 8 8.99 9.78 8.40
C ASP A 8 7.93 9.67 7.31
N ALA A 9 6.88 10.50 7.37
CA ALA A 9 5.88 10.53 6.31
C ALA A 9 6.48 10.95 4.96
N ARG A 10 7.41 11.92 4.95
CA ARG A 10 8.16 12.31 3.75
C ARG A 10 9.03 11.17 3.24
N ALA A 11 9.73 10.48 4.13
CA ALA A 11 10.56 9.33 3.77
C ALA A 11 9.75 8.19 3.13
N VAL A 12 8.51 7.95 3.58
CA VAL A 12 7.59 7.00 2.93
C VAL A 12 7.24 7.44 1.52
N VAL A 13 6.87 8.71 1.32
CA VAL A 13 6.49 9.22 -0.02
C VAL A 13 7.67 9.18 -0.99
N GLU A 14 8.87 9.53 -0.53
CA GLU A 14 10.11 9.43 -1.31
C GLU A 14 10.49 7.96 -1.59
N GLY A 15 10.37 7.09 -0.59
CA GLY A 15 10.61 5.65 -0.73
C GLY A 15 9.66 4.99 -1.73
N ALA A 16 8.40 5.43 -1.78
CA ALA A 16 7.41 4.92 -2.74
C ALA A 16 7.80 5.26 -4.19
N VAL A 17 8.39 6.43 -4.43
CA VAL A 17 8.97 6.77 -5.74
C VAL A 17 10.11 5.81 -6.09
N GLY A 18 10.99 5.52 -5.12
CA GLY A 18 12.09 4.57 -5.31
C GLY A 18 11.62 3.13 -5.59
N HIS A 19 10.55 2.67 -4.95
CA HIS A 19 9.92 1.38 -5.24
C HIS A 19 9.32 1.35 -6.65
N ALA A 20 8.60 2.41 -7.05
CA ALA A 20 8.07 2.52 -8.41
C ALA A 20 9.17 2.56 -9.48
N GLU A 21 10.32 3.16 -9.15
CA GLU A 21 11.50 3.13 -10.01
C GLU A 21 12.09 1.75 -10.19
N ARG A 22 12.30 1.01 -9.08
CA ARG A 22 12.81 -0.37 -9.11
C ARG A 22 11.85 -1.31 -9.84
N ALA A 23 10.55 -1.11 -9.69
CA ALA A 23 9.52 -1.88 -10.38
C ALA A 23 9.34 -1.46 -11.85
N GLY A 24 9.92 -0.35 -12.29
CA GLY A 24 9.73 0.19 -13.65
C GLY A 24 8.32 0.75 -13.90
N ALA A 25 7.53 1.00 -12.86
CA ALA A 25 6.13 1.37 -12.93
C ALA A 25 5.92 2.81 -13.43
N GLY A 26 5.00 3.04 -14.38
CA GLY A 26 4.77 4.38 -14.95
C GLY A 26 4.26 5.44 -13.96
N ALA A 27 3.77 5.02 -12.79
CA ALA A 27 3.27 5.87 -11.71
C ALA A 27 3.58 5.24 -10.35
N VAL A 28 3.51 6.05 -9.29
CA VAL A 28 3.53 5.59 -7.89
C VAL A 28 2.11 5.26 -7.47
N ASP A 29 1.87 4.00 -7.10
CA ASP A 29 0.59 3.50 -6.59
C ASP A 29 0.68 3.15 -5.08
N GLU A 30 -0.41 2.61 -4.54
CA GLU A 30 -0.56 2.24 -3.14
C GLU A 30 0.33 1.05 -2.72
N GLU A 31 0.67 0.12 -3.63
CA GLU A 31 1.63 -0.97 -3.37
C GLU A 31 3.00 -0.36 -3.03
N HIS A 32 3.46 0.60 -3.83
CA HIS A 32 4.74 1.27 -3.58
C HIS A 32 4.74 2.05 -2.25
N MET A 33 3.60 2.61 -1.85
CA MET A 33 3.46 3.27 -0.55
C MET A 33 3.53 2.28 0.61
N LEU A 34 2.90 1.11 0.48
CA LEU A 34 2.99 0.04 1.48
C LEU A 34 4.43 -0.49 1.60
N LEU A 35 5.09 -0.77 0.48
CA LEU A 35 6.50 -1.20 0.49
C LEU A 35 7.40 -0.17 1.17
N ALA A 36 7.19 1.12 0.92
CA ALA A 36 7.95 2.19 1.57
C ALA A 36 7.68 2.30 3.07
N LEU A 37 6.47 1.97 3.54
CA LEU A 37 6.15 1.87 4.97
C LEU A 37 6.85 0.67 5.63
N LEU A 38 6.92 -0.47 4.92
CA LEU A 38 7.60 -1.68 5.40
C LEU A 38 9.12 -1.51 5.48
N ASP A 39 9.71 -0.55 4.76
CA ASP A 39 11.12 -0.18 4.85
C ASP A 39 11.43 0.78 6.01
N ARG A 40 10.41 1.33 6.68
CA ARG A 40 10.63 2.26 7.80
C ARG A 40 11.01 1.51 9.07
N GLU A 41 11.92 2.12 9.81
CA GLU A 41 12.31 1.70 11.16
C GLU A 41 12.31 2.92 12.09
N GLY A 42 12.08 2.69 13.38
CA GLY A 42 12.16 3.72 14.42
C GLY A 42 11.10 4.83 14.30
N SER A 43 9.96 4.53 13.67
CA SER A 43 8.84 5.46 13.44
C SER A 43 7.55 4.96 14.09
N ARG A 44 6.52 5.80 14.17
CA ARG A 44 5.22 5.40 14.74
C ARG A 44 4.54 4.34 13.89
N GLY A 45 4.61 4.46 12.56
CA GLY A 45 4.10 3.45 11.64
C GLY A 45 4.81 2.09 11.78
N SER A 46 6.15 2.10 11.82
CA SER A 46 6.94 0.86 11.97
C SER A 46 6.77 0.22 13.35
N PHE A 47 6.63 1.02 14.42
CA PHE A 47 6.25 0.52 15.74
C PHE A 47 4.89 -0.19 15.72
N ALA A 48 3.88 0.39 15.06
CA ALA A 48 2.55 -0.21 14.99
C ALA A 48 2.57 -1.54 14.21
N LEU A 49 3.28 -1.58 13.08
CA LEU A 49 3.50 -2.81 12.31
C LEU A 49 4.21 -3.88 13.14
N ALA A 50 5.28 -3.52 13.85
CA ALA A 50 6.01 -4.44 14.72
C ALA A 50 5.15 -4.97 15.87
N SER A 51 4.34 -4.11 16.50
CA SER A 51 3.43 -4.49 17.59
C SER A 51 2.34 -5.46 17.15
N LEU A 52 1.96 -5.43 15.87
CA LEU A 52 1.03 -6.38 15.25
C LEU A 52 1.74 -7.59 14.64
N GLY A 53 3.05 -7.77 14.87
CA GLY A 53 3.85 -8.88 14.36
C GLY A 53 4.05 -8.86 12.84
N ALA A 54 3.82 -7.73 12.17
CA ALA A 54 3.98 -7.61 10.72
C ALA A 54 5.45 -7.60 10.29
N ALA A 55 6.38 -7.16 11.16
CA ALA A 55 7.81 -7.09 10.85
C ALA A 55 8.40 -8.45 10.43
N GLY A 56 8.01 -9.54 11.12
CA GLY A 56 8.44 -10.91 10.77
C GLY A 56 7.73 -11.52 9.55
N ARG A 57 6.81 -10.78 8.92
CA ARG A 57 5.97 -11.26 7.81
C ARG A 57 6.12 -10.42 6.53
N ARG A 58 7.15 -9.57 6.48
CA ARG A 58 7.48 -8.71 5.32
C ARG A 58 7.54 -9.50 4.02
N ASP A 59 8.29 -10.60 3.97
CA ASP A 59 8.43 -11.43 2.77
C ASP A 59 7.08 -12.01 2.29
N SER A 60 6.18 -12.32 3.22
CA SER A 60 4.84 -12.81 2.89
C SER A 60 4.00 -11.71 2.24
N MET A 61 4.04 -10.49 2.80
CA MET A 61 3.36 -9.32 2.23
C MET A 61 3.92 -8.97 0.84
N GLU A 62 5.24 -8.95 0.66
CA GLU A 62 5.87 -8.67 -0.64
C GLU A 62 5.47 -9.70 -1.70
N ARG A 63 5.41 -10.99 -1.34
CA ARG A 63 4.91 -12.03 -2.24
C ARG A 63 3.45 -11.82 -2.62
N ALA A 64 2.60 -11.44 -1.66
CA ALA A 64 1.18 -11.20 -1.91
C ALA A 64 0.97 -9.99 -2.86
N LEU A 65 1.74 -8.92 -2.68
CA LEU A 65 1.74 -7.76 -3.57
C LEU A 65 2.21 -8.12 -4.98
N ALA A 66 3.31 -8.87 -5.09
CA ALA A 66 3.81 -9.34 -6.39
C ALA A 66 2.79 -10.22 -7.13
N GLU A 67 2.04 -11.05 -6.40
CA GLU A 67 0.97 -11.89 -6.97
C GLU A 67 -0.23 -11.06 -7.43
N ALA A 68 -0.66 -10.05 -6.67
CA ALA A 68 -1.69 -9.13 -7.12
C ALA A 68 -1.25 -8.37 -8.39
N ARG A 69 0.02 -7.94 -8.46
CA ARG A 69 0.60 -7.31 -9.64
C ARG A 69 0.61 -8.24 -10.86
N ARG A 70 0.92 -9.53 -10.70
CA ARG A 70 0.80 -10.53 -11.77
C ARG A 70 -0.62 -10.66 -12.29
N ARG A 71 -1.62 -10.57 -11.40
CA ARG A 71 -3.05 -10.56 -11.73
C ARG A 71 -3.55 -9.20 -12.25
N GLY A 72 -2.65 -8.29 -12.63
CA GLY A 72 -3.01 -6.97 -13.17
C GLY A 72 -3.57 -5.99 -12.14
N GLY A 73 -3.20 -6.15 -10.87
CA GLY A 73 -3.64 -5.30 -9.76
C GLY A 73 -4.94 -5.76 -9.09
N LEU A 74 -5.46 -6.94 -9.46
CA LEU A 74 -6.63 -7.52 -8.81
C LEU A 74 -6.28 -8.04 -7.41
N SER A 75 -7.09 -7.64 -6.44
CA SER A 75 -7.15 -8.24 -5.10
C SER A 75 -7.55 -9.72 -5.18
N ARG A 76 -7.25 -10.48 -4.14
CA ARG A 76 -7.69 -11.88 -4.05
C ARG A 76 -9.21 -11.96 -3.96
N ALA A 77 -9.85 -11.08 -3.19
CA ALA A 77 -11.30 -10.96 -3.13
C ALA A 77 -11.92 -10.69 -4.51
N GLU A 78 -11.34 -9.80 -5.33
CA GLU A 78 -11.81 -9.56 -6.70
C GLU A 78 -11.64 -10.80 -7.59
N ALA A 79 -10.50 -11.49 -7.50
CA ALA A 79 -10.28 -12.72 -8.26
C ALA A 79 -11.25 -13.84 -7.86
N GLU A 80 -11.54 -14.00 -6.57
CA GLU A 80 -12.53 -14.95 -6.05
C GLU A 80 -13.95 -14.56 -6.50
N ALA A 81 -14.30 -13.27 -6.48
CA ALA A 81 -15.59 -12.78 -6.98
C ALA A 81 -15.77 -13.07 -8.48
N LEU A 82 -14.73 -12.85 -9.30
CA LEU A 82 -14.73 -13.17 -10.72
C LEU A 82 -14.84 -14.69 -10.96
N SER A 83 -14.19 -15.51 -10.14
CA SER A 83 -14.32 -16.97 -10.19
C SER A 83 -15.77 -17.41 -9.91
N GLY A 84 -16.46 -16.76 -8.97
CA GLY A 84 -17.89 -16.97 -8.73
C GLY A 84 -18.79 -16.65 -9.93
N LEU A 85 -18.31 -15.82 -10.87
CA LEU A 85 -18.97 -15.54 -12.16
C LEU A 85 -18.49 -16.45 -13.30
N GLY A 86 -17.66 -17.45 -13.01
CA GLY A 86 -17.11 -18.38 -14.00
C GLY A 86 -15.87 -17.87 -14.74
N ILE A 87 -15.22 -16.80 -14.26
CA ILE A 87 -14.00 -16.24 -14.84
C ILE A 87 -12.80 -16.74 -14.04
N ASP A 88 -12.03 -17.67 -14.61
CA ASP A 88 -10.78 -18.13 -14.01
C ASP A 88 -9.64 -17.15 -14.32
N VAL A 89 -9.38 -16.24 -13.37
CA VAL A 89 -8.31 -15.25 -13.49
C VAL A 89 -6.92 -15.92 -13.59
N SER A 90 -6.72 -17.06 -12.92
CA SER A 90 -5.42 -17.75 -12.94
C SER A 90 -5.12 -18.33 -14.33
N GLU A 91 -6.13 -18.91 -14.99
CA GLU A 91 -6.03 -19.39 -16.36
C GLU A 91 -5.79 -18.23 -17.35
N ILE A 92 -6.49 -17.11 -17.16
CA ILE A 92 -6.27 -15.90 -17.99
C ILE A 92 -4.84 -15.41 -17.85
N VAL A 93 -4.33 -15.28 -16.62
CA VAL A 93 -2.95 -14.86 -16.36
C VAL A 93 -1.97 -15.83 -17.03
N SER A 94 -2.14 -17.14 -16.86
CA SER A 94 -1.26 -18.15 -17.48
C SER A 94 -1.21 -18.00 -18.99
N ARG A 95 -2.37 -17.93 -19.66
CA ARG A 95 -2.44 -17.78 -21.12
C ARG A 95 -1.84 -16.48 -21.62
N VAL A 96 -2.05 -15.38 -20.89
CA VAL A 96 -1.46 -14.08 -21.25
C VAL A 96 0.06 -14.12 -21.07
N GLU A 97 0.55 -14.75 -19.99
CA GLU A 97 1.99 -14.90 -19.76
C GLU A 97 2.67 -15.84 -20.76
N GLU A 98 1.99 -16.90 -21.20
CA GLU A 98 2.48 -17.78 -22.28
C GLU A 98 2.61 -17.02 -23.61
N ALA A 99 1.65 -16.15 -23.92
CA ALA A 99 1.63 -15.40 -25.18
C ALA A 99 2.53 -14.15 -25.15
N HIS A 100 2.65 -13.49 -24.01
CA HIS A 100 3.22 -12.13 -23.90
C HIS A 100 4.36 -12.00 -22.87
N GLY A 101 4.69 -13.08 -22.15
CA GLY A 101 5.72 -13.12 -21.12
C GLY A 101 5.20 -12.90 -19.69
N VAL A 102 5.95 -13.38 -18.71
CA VAL A 102 5.61 -13.25 -17.27
C VAL A 102 5.39 -11.79 -16.89
N GLY A 103 4.29 -11.52 -16.17
CA GLY A 103 3.91 -10.19 -15.74
C GLY A 103 3.31 -9.30 -16.84
N ALA A 104 2.89 -9.86 -17.97
CA ALA A 104 2.30 -9.10 -19.08
C ALA A 104 1.01 -8.34 -18.72
N LEU A 105 0.28 -8.78 -17.69
CA LEU A 105 -0.89 -8.08 -17.14
C LEU A 105 -0.53 -7.01 -16.12
N GLY A 106 0.70 -7.01 -15.59
CA GLY A 106 1.16 -6.01 -14.65
C GLY A 106 1.12 -4.60 -15.25
N PRO A 107 1.17 -3.55 -14.41
CA PRO A 107 1.13 -2.17 -14.89
C PRO A 107 2.20 -1.97 -15.94
N GLY A 108 1.76 -1.88 -17.20
CA GLY A 108 2.64 -1.94 -18.34
C GLY A 108 3.70 -0.85 -18.27
N LYS A 109 4.88 -1.14 -18.82
CA LYS A 109 5.71 -0.07 -19.39
C LYS A 109 4.79 0.64 -20.39
N ALA A 110 4.22 1.79 -20.00
CA ALA A 110 3.37 2.57 -20.87
C ALA A 110 4.05 2.67 -22.23
N GLY A 111 3.46 2.03 -23.24
CA GLY A 111 3.98 2.06 -24.59
C GLY A 111 3.97 3.50 -25.08
N GLY A 112 5.12 3.98 -25.54
CA GLY A 112 5.23 5.26 -26.26
C GLY A 112 6.42 6.10 -25.82
N GLY A 113 7.43 6.15 -26.69
CA GLY A 113 8.63 6.98 -26.56
C GLY A 113 8.35 8.48 -26.57
N GLY A 114 7.87 9.01 -25.45
CA GLY A 114 7.81 10.43 -25.14
C GLY A 114 8.70 10.70 -23.93
N ARG A 115 9.64 11.65 -24.06
CA ARG A 115 10.63 12.09 -23.04
C ARG A 115 10.20 11.73 -21.61
N LEU A 116 10.84 10.70 -21.05
CA LEU A 116 10.67 10.27 -19.66
C LEU A 116 10.69 11.51 -18.75
N SER A 117 9.54 11.85 -18.19
CA SER A 117 9.52 12.69 -17.00
C SER A 117 10.36 11.95 -15.96
N ARG A 118 11.46 12.55 -15.50
CA ARG A 118 12.24 12.00 -14.38
C ARG A 118 11.40 11.86 -13.11
N ARG A 119 10.24 12.50 -13.05
CA ARG A 119 9.29 12.40 -11.93
C ARG A 119 8.15 11.47 -12.32
N ARG A 120 8.00 10.36 -11.59
CA ARG A 120 6.84 9.48 -11.68
C ARG A 120 5.64 10.15 -10.99
N PRO A 121 4.51 10.35 -11.69
CA PRO A 121 3.32 10.90 -11.06
C PRO A 121 2.73 9.89 -10.07
N PHE A 122 1.95 10.37 -9.10
CA PHE A 122 1.13 9.50 -8.25
C PHE A 122 -0.14 9.09 -8.99
N ALA A 123 -0.44 7.80 -8.96
CA ALA A 123 -1.69 7.23 -9.44
C ALA A 123 -2.89 7.80 -8.65
N PRO A 124 -4.12 7.75 -9.19
CA PRO A 124 -5.31 8.23 -8.49
C PRO A 124 -5.43 7.64 -7.08
N GLY A 125 -5.30 6.33 -6.92
CA GLY A 125 -5.43 5.67 -5.63
C GLY A 125 -4.37 6.12 -4.60
N ALA A 126 -3.10 6.24 -5.00
CA ALA A 126 -2.06 6.80 -4.13
C ALA A 126 -2.34 8.26 -3.70
N LYS A 127 -2.90 9.09 -4.59
CA LYS A 127 -3.35 10.46 -4.20
C LYS A 127 -4.50 10.42 -3.20
N GLU A 128 -5.39 9.45 -3.32
CA GLU A 128 -6.46 9.25 -2.36
C GLU A 128 -5.93 8.81 -1.00
N VAL A 129 -4.91 7.95 -0.95
CA VAL A 129 -4.22 7.60 0.31
C VAL A 129 -3.62 8.84 0.98
N LEU A 130 -2.95 9.72 0.22
CA LEU A 130 -2.43 10.98 0.75
C LEU A 130 -3.53 11.92 1.27
N THR A 131 -4.68 11.95 0.58
CA THR A 131 -5.84 12.75 1.02
C THR A 131 -6.47 12.15 2.27
N GLN A 132 -6.55 10.81 2.33
CA GLN A 132 -7.11 10.07 3.45
C GLN A 132 -6.24 10.18 4.70
N SER A 133 -4.90 10.20 4.57
CA SER A 133 -4.00 10.38 5.72
C SER A 133 -4.17 11.75 6.37
N LEU A 134 -4.46 12.80 5.59
CA LEU A 134 -4.86 14.09 6.14
C LEU A 134 -6.18 13.99 6.92
N ARG A 135 -7.20 13.31 6.39
CA ARG A 135 -8.48 13.14 7.10
C ARG A 135 -8.29 12.39 8.42
N VAL A 136 -7.46 11.34 8.40
CA VAL A 136 -7.08 10.58 9.58
C VAL A 136 -6.41 11.47 10.62
N ALA A 137 -5.37 12.23 10.24
CA ALA A 137 -4.66 13.12 11.15
C ALA A 137 -5.62 14.17 11.77
N LEU A 138 -6.49 14.77 10.95
CA LEU A 138 -7.49 15.74 11.41
C LEU A 138 -8.50 15.14 12.38
N ALA A 139 -9.02 13.94 12.09
CA ALA A 139 -9.95 13.23 12.97
C ALA A 139 -9.32 12.89 14.33
N ARG A 140 -7.99 12.80 14.40
CA ARG A 140 -7.23 12.59 15.65
C ARG A 140 -6.75 13.88 16.30
N HIS A 141 -7.09 15.04 15.73
CA HIS A 141 -6.60 16.36 16.14
C HIS A 141 -5.07 16.52 16.06
N ASP A 142 -4.40 15.72 15.22
CA ASP A 142 -2.97 15.83 14.99
C ASP A 142 -2.64 17.00 14.07
N ARG A 143 -1.64 17.79 14.50
CA ARG A 143 -1.17 18.97 13.73
C ARG A 143 -0.34 18.58 12.50
N HIS A 144 0.23 17.37 12.51
CA HIS A 144 1.11 16.85 11.48
C HIS A 144 0.60 15.51 10.93
N ILE A 145 0.98 15.19 9.70
CA ILE A 145 0.72 13.91 9.05
C ILE A 145 1.98 13.05 9.25
N GLY A 146 1.89 12.06 10.13
CA GLY A 146 2.92 11.04 10.32
C GLY A 146 2.77 9.84 9.39
N ASP A 147 3.73 8.91 9.44
CA ASP A 147 3.71 7.69 8.63
C ASP A 147 2.66 6.69 9.12
N GLU A 148 2.30 6.74 10.41
CA GLU A 148 1.14 6.03 10.96
C GLU A 148 -0.17 6.48 10.32
N HIS A 149 -0.31 7.75 9.92
CA HIS A 149 -1.52 8.22 9.23
C HIS A 149 -1.58 7.72 7.79
N LEU A 150 -0.43 7.54 7.13
CA LEU A 150 -0.36 6.91 5.81
C LEU A 150 -0.73 5.42 5.92
N LEU A 151 -0.20 4.73 6.93
CA LEU A 151 -0.53 3.33 7.20
C LEU A 151 -2.01 3.13 7.49
N MET A 152 -2.59 3.94 8.38
CA MET A 152 -4.03 3.88 8.67
C MET A 152 -4.87 4.22 7.43
N ALA A 153 -4.44 5.19 6.62
CA ALA A 153 -5.13 5.52 5.37
C ALA A 153 -5.17 4.36 4.37
N LEU A 154 -4.09 3.58 4.26
CA LEU A 154 -4.09 2.35 3.44
C LEU A 154 -5.12 1.34 3.96
N THR A 155 -5.16 1.09 5.27
CA THR A 155 -6.13 0.12 5.83
C THR A 155 -7.59 0.57 5.75
N ALA A 156 -7.85 1.87 5.57
CA ALA A 156 -9.20 2.44 5.50
C ALA A 156 -9.78 2.48 4.08
N ARG A 157 -8.99 2.10 3.07
CA ARG A 157 -9.37 2.16 1.65
C ARG A 157 -9.41 0.74 1.09
N PRO A 158 -10.46 0.34 0.36
CA PRO A 158 -10.44 -0.93 -0.37
C PRO A 158 -9.29 -0.97 -1.37
N GLY A 159 -8.70 -2.16 -1.56
CA GLY A 159 -7.63 -2.39 -2.52
C GLY A 159 -6.60 -3.39 -2.00
N VAL A 160 -5.69 -3.80 -2.89
CA VAL A 160 -4.67 -4.82 -2.62
C VAL A 160 -3.88 -4.52 -1.32
N PRO A 161 -3.37 -3.30 -1.06
CA PRO A 161 -2.61 -3.06 0.17
C PRO A 161 -3.42 -3.27 1.45
N ALA A 162 -4.71 -2.90 1.44
CA ALA A 162 -5.58 -3.09 2.60
C ALA A 162 -5.88 -4.57 2.84
N GLU A 163 -6.14 -5.33 1.78
CA GLU A 163 -6.33 -6.78 1.85
C GLU A 163 -5.06 -7.47 2.36
N VAL A 164 -3.89 -7.15 1.80
CA VAL A 164 -2.60 -7.70 2.23
C VAL A 164 -2.33 -7.35 3.71
N LEU A 165 -2.58 -6.12 4.12
CA LEU A 165 -2.44 -5.74 5.54
C LEU A 165 -3.42 -6.52 6.43
N ALA A 166 -4.69 -6.66 6.03
CA ALA A 166 -5.73 -7.35 6.78
C ALA A 166 -5.45 -8.86 6.91
N ASP A 167 -4.97 -9.53 5.86
CA ASP A 167 -4.53 -10.93 5.87
C ASP A 167 -3.40 -11.17 6.89
N HIS A 168 -2.67 -10.10 7.23
CA HIS A 168 -1.63 -10.11 8.23
C HIS A 168 -2.09 -9.48 9.56
N GLY A 169 -3.40 -9.33 9.81
CA GLY A 169 -3.93 -8.80 11.07
C GLY A 169 -3.66 -7.30 11.28
N VAL A 170 -3.19 -6.59 10.25
CA VAL A 170 -3.03 -5.14 10.28
C VAL A 170 -4.29 -4.49 9.73
N THR A 171 -5.27 -4.31 10.61
CA THR A 171 -6.54 -3.64 10.29
C THR A 171 -6.55 -2.23 10.85
N TYR A 172 -7.45 -1.38 10.34
CA TYR A 172 -7.63 -0.03 10.88
C TYR A 172 -7.94 -0.03 12.39
N GLU A 173 -8.77 -0.98 12.83
CA GLU A 173 -9.12 -1.15 14.24
C GLU A 173 -7.91 -1.59 15.07
N ALA A 174 -7.14 -2.57 14.60
CA ALA A 174 -5.95 -3.06 15.29
C ALA A 174 -4.89 -1.96 15.41
N LEU A 175 -4.67 -1.18 14.35
CA LEU A 175 -3.80 -0.01 14.36
C LEU A 175 -4.29 1.04 15.36
N THR A 176 -5.60 1.30 15.38
CA THR A 176 -6.18 2.27 16.32
C THR A 176 -5.95 1.85 17.78
N ARG A 177 -6.13 0.57 18.09
CA ARG A 177 -5.86 0.00 19.43
C ARG A 177 -4.40 0.16 19.82
N VAL A 178 -3.47 -0.19 18.93
CA VAL A 178 -2.02 -0.11 19.21
C VAL A 178 -1.54 1.34 19.35
N LEU A 179 -2.00 2.23 18.48
CA LEU A 179 -1.51 3.61 18.43
C LEU A 179 -2.16 4.52 19.48
N TYR A 180 -3.40 4.23 19.89
CA TYR A 180 -4.24 5.15 20.66
C TYR A 180 -5.06 4.50 21.79
N GLY A 181 -5.02 3.17 21.97
CA GLY A 181 -5.86 2.45 22.94
C GLY A 181 -5.38 2.51 24.40
N GLY A 182 -4.28 3.20 24.71
CA GLY A 182 -3.71 3.28 26.05
C GLY A 182 -4.35 4.29 27.01
N GLY A 183 -5.48 4.91 26.66
CA GLY A 183 -6.04 6.06 27.38
C GLY A 183 -7.21 5.81 28.33
N GLU A 184 -7.76 4.59 28.41
CA GLU A 184 -8.99 4.32 29.20
C GLU A 184 -8.75 3.56 30.52
N ALA A 185 -7.50 3.33 30.93
CA ALA A 185 -7.19 2.47 32.09
C ALA A 185 -6.83 3.20 33.41
N GLU A 186 -6.96 4.52 33.52
CA GLU A 186 -6.70 5.26 34.78
C GLU A 186 -7.80 6.27 35.14
N ALA A 187 -9.04 5.78 35.27
CA ALA A 187 -10.09 6.48 36.00
C ALA A 187 -10.87 5.46 36.84
N GLY A 188 -10.26 5.04 37.96
CA GLY A 188 -10.85 4.16 38.97
C GLY A 188 -10.24 4.43 40.34
#